data_AF-A0AAW5NVW6-F1
#
_entry.id   AF-A0AAW5NVW6-F1
#
_cell.length_a   1.000
_cell.length_b   1.000
_cell.length_c   1.000
_cell.angle_alpha   90.00
_cell.angle_beta   90.00
_cell.angle_gamma   90.00
#
_symmetry.space_group_name_H-M   'P 1'
#
loop_
_entity.id
_entity.type
_entity.pdbx_description
1 polymer ?
#
loop_
_entity_poly.entity_id
_entity_poly.type
_entity_poly.pdbx_seq_one_letter_code
_entity_poly.pdbx_strand_id
1 'polypeptide(L)'
;MKSRLILSLILIGGCMSPSTSPEDIHQRAAILVAMLIDSNYIHHSYLEVLEIVSNDSNVIYRVRPSDSAASCTDELPSRVLSYKDKYLCFIELDEQEMSRNELFEKGIVADSNFQSNSLDFDDGFWLLALQKYGKEHVLVKYREEYDNIVEMPELWPYLSGGSPQSQPVFMSMDKHYIVVADSLLSRLGDLGVDTLKRYINRFYGVIQLKNQTDSTIVLSNNNLSNLSFALVNKTDTLKLVLRDSLPIILGSHEYAYLRYDSESPQRFLQNLPEQDVWMSMYRLFSDSTFCFLKMNGIPTNFRILHNDATIFSYITVDSETQKYIPGDKSKIFYNNKVHDKDLRGYRFRGW
;
A
#
# COMPACT_ATOMS: atom_id res chain seq x y z
N MET A 1 -22.20 31.92 -20.78
CA MET A 1 -23.17 30.89 -20.33
C MET A 1 -22.42 29.75 -19.71
N LYS A 2 -22.56 29.52 -18.40
CA LYS A 2 -21.95 28.40 -17.67
C LYS A 2 -22.71 27.12 -18.06
N SER A 3 -22.13 26.30 -18.93
CA SER A 3 -22.67 24.98 -19.25
C SER A 3 -22.42 24.06 -18.06
N ARG A 4 -23.49 23.60 -17.41
CA ARG A 4 -23.43 22.51 -16.42
C ARG A 4 -23.22 21.21 -17.19
N LEU A 5 -22.09 20.54 -16.97
CA LEU A 5 -21.84 19.17 -17.42
C LEU A 5 -22.92 18.28 -16.79
N ILE A 6 -23.84 17.75 -17.60
CA ILE A 6 -24.77 16.70 -17.18
C ILE A 6 -24.17 15.40 -17.71
N LEU A 7 -23.42 14.72 -16.84
CA LEU A 7 -22.98 13.34 -17.07
C LEU A 7 -24.24 12.47 -17.13
N SER A 8 -24.55 11.91 -18.29
CA SER A 8 -25.61 10.91 -18.43
C SER A 8 -24.97 9.53 -18.33
N LEU A 9 -24.81 9.01 -17.10
CA LEU A 9 -24.57 7.58 -16.91
C LEU A 9 -25.90 6.86 -17.09
N ILE A 10 -25.97 5.97 -18.07
CA ILE A 10 -27.14 5.12 -18.28
C ILE A 10 -27.13 4.05 -17.19
N LEU A 11 -27.81 4.34 -16.09
CA LEU A 11 -28.27 3.35 -15.12
C LEU A 11 -29.41 2.54 -15.76
N ILE A 12 -29.20 1.25 -15.97
CA ILE A 12 -30.34 0.34 -16.12
C ILE A 12 -30.88 0.09 -14.70
N GLY A 13 -31.79 0.94 -14.24
CA GLY A 13 -32.46 0.79 -12.94
C GLY A 13 -33.26 2.04 -12.54
N GLY A 14 -34.50 1.83 -12.08
CA GLY A 14 -35.54 2.83 -11.82
C GLY A 14 -35.16 4.06 -10.98
N CYS A 15 -35.97 5.10 -11.12
CA CYS A 15 -35.92 6.37 -10.38
C CYS A 15 -35.46 6.22 -8.92
N MET A 16 -34.35 6.86 -8.57
CA MET A 16 -33.98 7.10 -7.18
C MET A 16 -33.80 8.59 -6.92
N SER A 17 -34.45 9.04 -5.84
CA SER A 17 -34.26 10.30 -5.12
C SER A 17 -32.78 10.58 -4.80
N PRO A 18 -32.39 11.83 -4.47
CA PRO A 18 -31.00 12.17 -4.16
C PRO A 18 -30.50 11.29 -3.02
N SER A 19 -29.53 10.41 -3.29
CA SER A 19 -29.04 9.49 -2.27
C SER A 19 -28.16 10.25 -1.28
N THR A 20 -28.43 10.05 0.00
CA THR A 20 -27.58 10.48 1.13
C THR A 20 -26.42 9.51 1.38
N SER A 21 -26.11 8.63 0.43
CA SER A 21 -24.94 7.74 0.49
C SER A 21 -23.70 8.49 0.00
N PRO A 22 -22.51 8.26 0.57
CA PRO A 22 -21.26 8.63 -0.09
C PRO A 22 -21.31 8.14 -1.55
N GLU A 23 -20.98 9.03 -2.48
CA GLU A 23 -20.87 8.67 -3.89
C GLU A 23 -19.87 7.51 -4.03
N ASP A 24 -20.23 6.48 -4.80
CA ASP A 24 -19.40 5.29 -5.00
C ASP A 24 -17.98 5.72 -5.45
N ILE A 25 -16.95 5.16 -4.81
CA ILE A 25 -15.56 5.59 -5.01
C ILE A 25 -15.10 5.36 -6.46
N HIS A 26 -15.59 4.31 -7.12
CA HIS A 26 -15.30 4.01 -8.52
C HIS A 26 -15.96 5.04 -9.44
N GLN A 27 -17.16 5.52 -9.09
CA GLN A 27 -17.83 6.58 -9.84
C GLN A 27 -17.04 7.89 -9.77
N ARG A 28 -16.57 8.24 -8.58
CA ARG A 28 -15.70 9.41 -8.38
C ARG A 28 -14.37 9.26 -9.13
N ALA A 29 -13.76 8.09 -9.06
CA ALA A 29 -12.54 7.80 -9.80
C ALA A 29 -12.76 7.92 -11.31
N ALA A 30 -13.85 7.37 -11.84
CA ALA A 30 -14.21 7.47 -13.25
C ALA A 30 -14.40 8.92 -13.72
N ILE A 31 -15.04 9.77 -12.91
CA ILE A 31 -15.18 11.21 -13.20
C ILE A 31 -13.82 11.89 -13.31
N LEU A 32 -12.87 11.54 -12.44
CA LEU A 32 -11.54 12.14 -12.44
C LEU A 32 -10.68 11.61 -13.60
N VAL A 33 -10.77 10.31 -13.91
CA VAL A 33 -10.11 9.68 -15.06
C VAL A 33 -10.67 10.19 -16.39
N ALA A 34 -11.96 10.54 -16.44
CA ALA A 34 -12.59 11.13 -17.62
C ALA A 34 -11.87 12.41 -18.09
N MET A 35 -11.24 13.17 -17.19
CA MET A 35 -10.43 14.34 -17.57
C MET A 35 -9.23 13.98 -18.44
N LEU A 36 -8.62 12.80 -18.24
CA LEU A 36 -7.52 12.30 -19.07
C LEU A 36 -8.02 11.94 -20.48
N ILE A 37 -9.20 11.32 -20.55
CA ILE A 37 -9.86 10.97 -21.82
C ILE A 37 -10.26 12.25 -22.57
N ASP A 38 -10.88 13.20 -21.89
CA ASP A 38 -11.34 14.47 -22.48
C ASP A 38 -10.18 15.35 -22.96
N SER A 39 -9.04 15.28 -22.27
CA SER A 39 -7.82 15.98 -22.64
C SER A 39 -6.99 15.23 -23.69
N ASN A 40 -7.51 14.12 -24.24
CA ASN A 40 -6.89 13.32 -25.28
C ASN A 40 -5.51 12.74 -24.87
N TYR A 41 -5.31 12.45 -23.58
CA TYR A 41 -4.13 11.72 -23.09
C TYR A 41 -4.27 10.21 -23.25
N ILE A 42 -5.48 9.70 -23.48
CA ILE A 42 -5.78 8.27 -23.56
C ILE A 42 -6.59 8.01 -24.83
N HIS A 43 -6.01 7.26 -25.76
CA HIS A 43 -6.64 6.92 -27.04
C HIS A 43 -7.22 5.51 -27.09
N HIS A 44 -6.69 4.61 -26.26
CA HIS A 44 -7.07 3.21 -26.22
C HIS A 44 -8.51 3.01 -25.73
N SER A 45 -9.15 1.93 -26.19
CA SER A 45 -10.52 1.58 -25.81
C SER A 45 -10.64 1.16 -24.35
N TYR A 46 -9.58 0.62 -23.76
CA TYR A 46 -9.55 0.21 -22.36
C TYR A 46 -8.57 1.07 -21.56
N LEU A 47 -8.90 1.25 -20.28
CA LEU A 47 -8.06 1.86 -19.27
C LEU A 47 -7.94 0.89 -18.11
N GLU A 48 -6.72 0.53 -17.74
CA GLU A 48 -6.46 -0.18 -16.49
C GLU A 48 -6.54 0.83 -15.34
N VAL A 49 -7.42 0.58 -14.38
CA VAL A 49 -7.53 1.34 -13.12
C VAL A 49 -7.25 0.36 -11.98
N LEU A 50 -5.97 0.22 -11.64
CA LEU A 50 -5.48 -0.76 -10.69
C LEU A 50 -5.35 -0.16 -9.30
N GLU A 51 -5.99 -0.75 -8.29
CA GLU A 51 -5.79 -0.38 -6.90
C GLU A 51 -4.39 -0.81 -6.45
N ILE A 52 -3.56 0.15 -6.02
CA ILE A 52 -2.17 -0.10 -5.58
C ILE A 52 -1.96 0.19 -4.09
N VAL A 53 -2.85 1.00 -3.50
CA VAL A 53 -2.89 1.26 -2.05
C VAL A 53 -4.35 1.37 -1.62
N SER A 54 -4.70 0.65 -0.56
CA SER A 54 -6.00 0.77 0.10
C SER A 54 -5.81 0.76 1.61
N ASN A 55 -6.13 1.88 2.26
CA ASN A 55 -6.14 1.96 3.72
C ASN A 55 -7.53 2.35 4.24
N ASP A 56 -7.66 2.53 5.55
CA ASP A 56 -8.96 2.77 6.21
C ASP A 56 -9.65 4.05 5.68
N SER A 57 -8.91 5.03 5.15
CA SER A 57 -9.45 6.34 4.75
C SER A 57 -9.26 6.70 3.28
N ASN A 58 -8.34 6.04 2.58
CA ASN A 58 -7.90 6.45 1.24
C ASN A 58 -7.69 5.25 0.33
N VAL A 59 -7.73 5.52 -0.98
CA VAL A 59 -7.37 4.60 -2.05
C VAL A 59 -6.45 5.31 -3.04
N ILE A 60 -5.47 4.60 -3.59
CA ILE A 60 -4.64 5.07 -4.70
C ILE A 60 -4.75 4.08 -5.84
N TYR A 61 -5.13 4.59 -7.00
CA TYR A 61 -5.18 3.87 -8.26
C TYR A 61 -4.01 4.23 -9.14
N ARG A 62 -3.41 3.23 -9.76
CA ARG A 62 -2.63 3.40 -10.99
C ARG A 62 -3.57 3.37 -12.18
N VAL A 63 -3.53 4.43 -12.98
CA VAL A 63 -4.35 4.59 -14.17
C VAL A 63 -3.45 4.60 -15.39
N ARG A 64 -3.68 3.70 -16.34
CA ARG A 64 -2.94 3.67 -17.61
C ARG A 64 -3.81 3.24 -18.78
N PRO A 65 -3.42 3.59 -20.02
CA PRO A 65 -4.05 3.04 -21.21
C PRO A 65 -3.86 1.52 -21.27
N SER A 66 -4.80 0.84 -21.92
CA SER A 66 -4.73 -0.61 -22.11
C SER A 66 -5.33 -1.02 -23.46
N ASP A 67 -4.70 -1.98 -24.13
CA ASP A 67 -5.25 -2.63 -25.32
C ASP A 67 -6.21 -3.79 -24.99
N SER A 68 -6.41 -4.07 -23.69
CA SER A 68 -7.25 -5.16 -23.20
C SER A 68 -8.08 -4.75 -21.97
N ALA A 69 -9.18 -5.48 -21.72
CA ALA A 69 -9.88 -5.38 -20.45
C ALA A 69 -9.11 -6.03 -19.29
N ALA A 70 -8.20 -6.97 -19.58
CA ALA A 70 -7.35 -7.61 -18.59
C ALA A 70 -6.06 -6.81 -18.39
N SER A 71 -5.52 -6.78 -17.18
CA SER A 71 -4.19 -6.23 -16.91
C SER A 71 -3.08 -7.03 -17.59
N CYS A 72 -1.85 -6.51 -17.55
CA CYS A 72 -0.68 -7.20 -18.09
C CYS A 72 -0.28 -8.46 -17.30
N THR A 73 -0.88 -8.66 -16.13
CA THR A 73 -0.67 -9.82 -15.26
C THR A 73 -1.81 -10.84 -15.36
N ASP A 74 -2.64 -10.75 -16.40
CA ASP A 74 -3.85 -11.56 -16.61
C ASP A 74 -4.96 -11.35 -15.57
N GLU A 75 -4.88 -10.33 -14.70
CA GLU A 75 -5.97 -10.03 -13.77
C GLU A 75 -7.12 -9.34 -14.49
N LEU A 76 -8.32 -9.81 -14.20
CA LEU A 76 -9.55 -9.27 -14.75
C LEU A 76 -10.14 -8.20 -13.81
N PRO A 77 -10.88 -7.23 -14.35
CA PRO A 77 -11.53 -6.22 -13.53
C PRO A 77 -12.61 -6.85 -12.65
N SER A 78 -12.76 -6.34 -11.43
CA SER A 78 -13.95 -6.60 -10.59
C SER A 78 -15.14 -5.75 -11.06
N ARG A 79 -14.85 -4.63 -11.70
CA ARG A 79 -15.84 -3.67 -12.18
C ARG A 79 -15.39 -2.99 -13.46
N VAL A 80 -16.33 -2.80 -14.39
CA VAL A 80 -16.10 -2.01 -15.60
C VAL A 80 -17.12 -0.88 -15.69
N LEU A 81 -16.62 0.35 -15.83
CA LEU A 81 -17.45 1.53 -16.09
C LEU A 81 -17.17 2.02 -17.51
N SER A 82 -18.20 2.47 -18.22
CA SER A 82 -18.03 3.07 -19.54
C SER A 82 -18.05 4.60 -19.46
N TYR A 83 -17.18 5.23 -20.25
CA TYR A 83 -17.20 6.68 -20.47
C TYR A 83 -16.91 6.95 -21.95
N LYS A 84 -17.88 7.55 -22.64
CA LYS A 84 -17.87 7.68 -24.11
C LYS A 84 -17.69 6.30 -24.77
N ASP A 85 -16.72 6.16 -25.65
CA ASP A 85 -16.34 4.93 -26.35
C ASP A 85 -15.29 4.10 -25.57
N LYS A 86 -15.01 4.44 -24.30
CA LYS A 86 -13.95 3.82 -23.49
C LYS A 86 -14.50 2.99 -22.33
N TYR A 87 -13.73 1.99 -21.93
CA TYR A 87 -13.98 1.12 -20.77
C TYR A 87 -12.90 1.33 -19.71
N LEU A 88 -13.33 1.71 -18.51
CA LEU A 88 -12.48 1.84 -17.33
C LEU A 88 -12.59 0.52 -16.54
N CYS A 89 -11.51 -0.25 -16.56
CA CYS A 89 -11.41 -1.57 -15.97
C CYS A 89 -10.78 -1.46 -14.57
N PHE A 90 -11.64 -1.44 -13.55
CA PHE A 90 -11.22 -1.38 -12.15
C PHE A 90 -10.77 -2.75 -11.67
N ILE A 91 -9.54 -2.83 -11.21
CA ILE A 91 -8.93 -4.03 -10.65
C ILE A 91 -8.67 -3.72 -9.17
N GLU A 92 -9.60 -4.15 -8.33
CA GLU A 92 -9.53 -3.93 -6.89
C GLU A 92 -8.80 -5.08 -6.18
N LEU A 93 -8.11 -4.78 -5.07
CA LEU A 93 -7.38 -5.78 -4.29
C LEU A 93 -8.33 -6.65 -3.45
N ASP A 94 -9.49 -6.09 -3.06
CA ASP A 94 -10.47 -6.70 -2.17
C ASP A 94 -11.82 -7.02 -2.83
N GLU A 95 -11.91 -6.95 -4.16
CA GLU A 95 -13.11 -7.39 -4.89
C GLU A 95 -12.85 -8.61 -5.78
N GLN A 96 -13.89 -9.42 -5.97
CA GLN A 96 -13.84 -10.58 -6.85
C GLN A 96 -13.81 -10.14 -8.33
N GLU A 97 -12.90 -10.74 -9.10
CA GLU A 97 -12.81 -10.53 -10.54
C GLU A 97 -14.05 -11.02 -11.30
N MET A 98 -14.46 -10.26 -12.31
CA MET A 98 -15.42 -10.71 -13.32
C MET A 98 -14.81 -11.82 -14.17
N SER A 99 -15.64 -12.75 -14.63
CA SER A 99 -15.14 -13.80 -15.54
C SER A 99 -14.98 -13.28 -16.98
N ARG A 100 -14.14 -13.92 -17.78
CA ARG A 100 -14.01 -13.60 -19.22
C ARG A 100 -15.34 -13.73 -19.97
N ASN A 101 -16.15 -14.73 -19.61
CA ASN A 101 -17.48 -14.92 -20.18
C ASN A 101 -18.42 -13.76 -19.80
N GLU A 102 -18.37 -13.31 -18.55
CA GLU A 102 -19.18 -12.19 -18.10
C GLU A 102 -18.83 -10.90 -18.85
N LEU A 103 -17.53 -10.64 -19.07
CA LEU A 103 -17.07 -9.49 -19.85
C LEU A 103 -17.55 -9.55 -21.31
N PHE A 104 -17.54 -10.74 -21.91
CA PHE A 104 -18.07 -10.98 -23.26
C PHE A 104 -19.59 -10.81 -23.33
N GLU A 105 -20.33 -11.41 -22.41
CA GLU A 105 -21.80 -11.33 -22.34
C GLU A 105 -22.29 -9.88 -22.14
N LYS A 106 -21.49 -9.05 -21.46
CA LYS A 106 -21.75 -7.61 -21.28
C LYS A 106 -21.34 -6.77 -22.49
N GLY A 107 -20.76 -7.37 -23.54
CA GLY A 107 -20.30 -6.67 -24.75
C GLY A 107 -19.10 -5.75 -24.52
N ILE A 108 -18.36 -5.93 -23.42
CA ILE A 108 -17.15 -5.15 -23.11
C ILE A 108 -16.01 -5.59 -24.03
N VAL A 109 -15.92 -6.90 -24.30
CA VAL A 109 -14.94 -7.52 -25.20
C VAL A 109 -15.65 -8.24 -26.35
N ALA A 110 -14.95 -8.44 -27.48
CA ALA A 110 -15.50 -9.06 -28.67
C ALA A 110 -15.68 -10.60 -28.56
N ASP A 111 -14.86 -11.26 -27.74
CA ASP A 111 -14.93 -12.69 -27.45
C ASP A 111 -14.35 -12.99 -26.05
N SER A 112 -14.61 -14.18 -25.52
CA SER A 112 -14.16 -14.60 -24.19
C SER A 112 -12.69 -15.03 -24.12
N ASN A 113 -11.96 -15.08 -25.25
CA ASN A 113 -10.56 -15.50 -25.38
C ASN A 113 -9.61 -14.31 -25.60
N PHE A 114 -10.05 -13.08 -25.29
CA PHE A 114 -9.24 -11.87 -25.39
C PHE A 114 -7.92 -12.00 -24.62
N GLN A 115 -6.85 -11.44 -25.15
CA GLN A 115 -5.52 -11.52 -24.52
C GLN A 115 -5.38 -10.48 -23.41
N SER A 116 -4.34 -10.62 -22.61
CA SER A 116 -4.00 -9.67 -21.55
C SER A 116 -3.32 -8.43 -22.09
N ASN A 117 -3.29 -7.35 -21.29
CA ASN A 117 -2.71 -6.08 -21.74
C ASN A 117 -1.26 -6.28 -22.16
N SER A 118 -0.95 -5.91 -23.41
CA SER A 118 0.38 -6.08 -23.99
C SER A 118 1.16 -4.78 -24.12
N LEU A 119 0.57 -3.65 -23.69
CA LEU A 119 1.24 -2.36 -23.70
C LEU A 119 2.38 -2.30 -22.68
N ASP A 120 3.52 -1.76 -23.13
CA ASP A 120 4.72 -1.57 -22.33
C ASP A 120 4.44 -0.64 -21.13
N PHE A 121 5.13 -0.89 -20.02
CA PHE A 121 5.03 -0.05 -18.82
C PHE A 121 5.52 1.39 -19.04
N ASP A 122 6.30 1.62 -20.11
CA ASP A 122 6.96 2.89 -20.44
C ASP A 122 6.01 3.91 -21.11
N ASP A 123 4.78 3.53 -21.48
CA ASP A 123 3.77 4.46 -22.03
C ASP A 123 3.28 5.51 -21.02
N GLY A 124 3.80 5.44 -19.79
CA GLY A 124 3.49 6.34 -18.69
C GLY A 124 2.15 6.03 -18.05
N PHE A 125 2.04 6.34 -16.76
CA PHE A 125 0.81 6.17 -16.01
C PHE A 125 0.55 7.35 -15.10
N TRP A 126 -0.69 7.44 -14.64
CA TRP A 126 -1.14 8.41 -13.66
C TRP A 126 -1.42 7.70 -12.34
N LEU A 127 -1.23 8.44 -11.25
CA LEU A 127 -1.64 8.03 -9.92
C LEU A 127 -2.80 8.92 -9.50
N LEU A 128 -3.91 8.27 -9.19
CA LEU A 128 -5.12 8.91 -8.70
C LEU A 128 -5.32 8.49 -7.25
N ALA A 129 -5.14 9.42 -6.32
CA ALA A 129 -5.45 9.19 -4.92
C ALA A 129 -6.75 9.87 -4.53
N LEU A 130 -7.60 9.18 -3.77
CA LEU A 130 -8.89 9.68 -3.30
C LEU A 130 -9.07 9.39 -1.82
N GLN A 131 -9.70 10.33 -1.11
CA GLN A 131 -10.32 10.03 0.18
C GLN A 131 -11.60 9.21 -0.02
N LYS A 132 -11.73 8.08 0.68
CA LYS A 132 -12.91 7.19 0.63
C LYS A 132 -14.17 7.90 1.12
N TYR A 133 -14.06 8.63 2.23
CA TYR A 133 -15.21 9.31 2.89
C TYR A 133 -15.20 10.84 2.73
N GLY A 134 -14.26 11.38 1.97
CA GLY A 134 -14.09 12.81 1.73
C GLY A 134 -14.19 13.18 0.25
N LYS A 135 -13.91 14.44 -0.07
CA LYS A 135 -13.90 14.95 -1.45
C LYS A 135 -12.50 15.22 -1.99
N GLU A 136 -11.50 15.25 -1.10
CA GLU A 136 -10.11 15.47 -1.48
C GLU A 136 -9.64 14.33 -2.39
N HIS A 137 -8.89 14.73 -3.40
CA HIS A 137 -8.27 13.84 -4.35
C HIS A 137 -7.05 14.52 -4.97
N VAL A 138 -6.17 13.74 -5.57
CA VAL A 138 -5.09 14.24 -6.42
C VAL A 138 -4.90 13.30 -7.60
N LEU A 139 -4.67 13.87 -8.78
CA LEU A 139 -4.29 13.15 -9.99
C LEU A 139 -2.94 13.69 -10.45
N VAL A 140 -1.93 12.84 -10.41
CA VAL A 140 -0.55 13.18 -10.80
C VAL A 140 -0.04 12.22 -11.84
N LYS A 141 0.77 12.72 -12.78
CA LYS A 141 1.52 11.85 -13.68
C LYS A 141 2.72 11.28 -12.91
N TYR A 142 2.97 9.99 -13.07
CA TYR A 142 4.16 9.37 -12.49
C TYR A 142 5.44 9.99 -13.07
N ARG A 143 6.48 10.09 -12.23
CA ARG A 143 7.79 10.62 -12.59
C ARG A 143 8.85 9.57 -12.27
N GLU A 144 9.66 9.22 -13.26
CA GLU A 144 10.73 8.19 -13.16
C GLU A 144 11.81 8.52 -12.13
N GLU A 145 11.89 9.78 -11.68
CA GLU A 145 12.82 10.23 -10.63
C GLU A 145 12.52 9.64 -9.24
N TYR A 146 11.37 8.99 -9.06
CA TYR A 146 11.01 8.30 -7.82
C TYR A 146 11.10 6.79 -8.01
N ASP A 147 11.74 6.11 -7.07
CA ASP A 147 11.80 4.65 -7.04
C ASP A 147 10.49 4.02 -6.52
N ASN A 148 9.67 4.79 -5.78
CA ASN A 148 8.44 4.32 -5.16
C ASN A 148 7.43 5.47 -4.96
N ILE A 149 6.13 5.16 -5.04
CA ILE A 149 5.01 6.09 -4.81
C ILE A 149 5.07 6.77 -3.44
N VAL A 150 5.65 6.12 -2.42
CA VAL A 150 5.77 6.69 -1.07
C VAL A 150 6.66 7.93 -1.03
N GLU A 151 7.49 8.13 -2.05
CA GLU A 151 8.37 9.28 -2.16
C GLU A 151 7.71 10.49 -2.80
N MET A 152 6.55 10.32 -3.43
CA MET A 152 5.83 11.39 -4.11
C MET A 152 5.07 12.26 -3.10
N PRO A 153 5.48 13.52 -2.87
CA PRO A 153 4.89 14.35 -1.82
C PRO A 153 3.39 14.62 -1.99
N GLU A 154 2.91 14.60 -3.23
CA GLU A 154 1.50 14.78 -3.56
C GLU A 154 0.61 13.66 -3.00
N LEU A 155 1.19 12.48 -2.77
CA LEU A 155 0.46 11.29 -2.31
C LEU A 155 0.50 11.12 -0.79
N TRP A 156 1.39 11.79 -0.06
CA TRP A 156 1.53 11.63 1.40
C TRP A 156 0.22 11.81 2.19
N PRO A 157 -0.69 12.75 1.86
CA PRO A 157 -1.97 12.86 2.58
C PRO A 157 -2.88 11.62 2.46
N TYR A 158 -2.60 10.74 1.50
CA TYR A 158 -3.37 9.55 1.20
C TYR A 158 -2.70 8.26 1.69
N LEU A 159 -1.46 8.34 2.17
CA LEU A 159 -0.72 7.23 2.76
C LEU A 159 -0.87 7.22 4.29
N SER A 160 -0.66 6.06 4.91
CA SER A 160 -0.61 5.95 6.36
C SER A 160 0.77 6.38 6.89
N GLY A 161 0.80 6.89 8.12
CA GLY A 161 2.05 7.14 8.85
C GLY A 161 2.45 8.62 8.99
N GLY A 162 1.61 9.55 8.55
CA GLY A 162 1.86 10.98 8.70
C GLY A 162 2.54 11.59 7.47
N SER A 163 3.23 12.71 7.62
CA SER A 163 3.89 13.41 6.52
C SER A 163 5.36 13.68 6.87
N PRO A 164 6.32 13.29 6.01
CA PRO A 164 7.73 13.63 6.18
C PRO A 164 8.00 15.12 5.86
N GLN A 165 6.98 15.89 5.45
CA GLN A 165 7.13 17.32 5.19
C GLN A 165 7.79 18.01 6.38
N SER A 166 8.82 18.82 6.07
CA SER A 166 9.68 19.51 7.04
C SER A 166 10.72 18.66 7.77
N GLN A 167 10.79 17.34 7.53
CA GLN A 167 11.91 16.51 8.00
C GLN A 167 13.02 16.45 6.95
N PRO A 168 14.30 16.45 7.35
CA PRO A 168 15.40 16.37 6.39
C PRO A 168 15.65 14.93 5.90
N VAL A 169 15.09 13.92 6.58
CA VAL A 169 15.14 12.50 6.20
C VAL A 169 13.72 11.98 6.09
N PHE A 170 13.37 11.48 4.91
CA PHE A 170 12.19 10.65 4.70
C PHE A 170 12.41 9.31 5.40
N MET A 171 11.40 8.87 6.16
CA MET A 171 11.39 7.56 6.81
C MET A 171 10.06 6.87 6.56
N SER A 172 10.11 5.64 6.07
CA SER A 172 8.93 4.80 5.90
C SER A 172 9.20 3.39 6.39
N MET A 173 8.25 2.79 7.08
CA MET A 173 8.26 1.35 7.30
C MET A 173 7.92 0.65 5.99
N ASP A 174 8.80 -0.24 5.56
CA ASP A 174 8.70 -0.91 4.26
C ASP A 174 8.12 -2.33 4.37
N LYS A 175 8.65 -3.12 5.32
CA LYS A 175 8.28 -4.54 5.50
C LYS A 175 8.22 -4.96 6.95
N HIS A 176 7.29 -5.87 7.23
CA HIS A 176 7.08 -6.49 8.53
C HIS A 176 7.03 -8.01 8.43
N TYR A 177 7.73 -8.65 9.36
CA TYR A 177 7.84 -10.09 9.50
C TYR A 177 7.46 -10.47 10.93
N ILE A 178 6.59 -11.46 11.05
CA ILE A 178 6.22 -12.07 12.32
C ILE A 178 7.17 -13.23 12.56
N VAL A 179 7.97 -13.16 13.61
CA VAL A 179 8.92 -14.21 13.96
C VAL A 179 8.37 -15.06 15.09
N VAL A 180 8.34 -16.37 14.87
CA VAL A 180 7.85 -17.38 15.79
C VAL A 180 8.97 -18.37 16.15
N ALA A 181 8.75 -19.21 17.15
CA ALA A 181 9.75 -20.21 17.55
C ALA A 181 10.00 -21.25 16.46
N ASP A 182 11.26 -21.70 16.33
CA ASP A 182 11.67 -22.74 15.35
C ASP A 182 10.89 -24.04 15.46
N SER A 183 10.43 -24.38 16.67
CA SER A 183 9.58 -25.56 16.91
C SER A 183 8.24 -25.53 16.16
N LEU A 184 7.82 -24.37 15.65
CA LEU A 184 6.60 -24.20 14.87
C LEU A 184 6.84 -24.31 13.36
N LEU A 185 8.08 -24.55 12.89
CA LEU A 185 8.40 -24.63 11.46
C LEU A 185 7.49 -25.61 10.71
N SER A 186 7.28 -26.81 11.24
CA SER A 186 6.45 -27.85 10.61
C SER A 186 4.95 -27.53 10.60
N ARG A 187 4.53 -26.48 11.33
CA ARG A 187 3.13 -26.08 11.49
C ARG A 187 2.86 -24.65 11.04
N LEU A 188 3.82 -23.99 10.38
CA LEU A 188 3.66 -22.59 9.95
C LEU A 188 2.40 -22.39 9.11
N GLY A 189 2.11 -23.30 8.19
CA GLY A 189 0.90 -23.31 7.36
C GLY A 189 -0.39 -23.22 8.18
N ASP A 190 -0.45 -23.91 9.32
CA ASP A 190 -1.62 -24.03 10.17
C ASP A 190 -1.78 -22.85 11.16
N LEU A 191 -0.78 -21.98 11.29
CA LEU A 191 -0.85 -20.86 12.23
C LEU A 191 -1.88 -19.84 11.76
N GLY A 192 -2.96 -19.70 12.51
CA GLY A 192 -4.01 -18.71 12.27
C GLY A 192 -3.57 -17.34 12.75
N VAL A 193 -3.61 -16.34 11.88
CA VAL A 193 -3.16 -14.96 12.15
C VAL A 193 -3.86 -14.30 13.36
N ASP A 194 -5.06 -14.73 13.76
CA ASP A 194 -5.70 -14.22 14.99
C ASP A 194 -5.21 -14.88 16.28
N THR A 195 -4.48 -16.00 16.18
CA THR A 195 -3.88 -16.68 17.35
C THR A 195 -2.50 -16.13 17.70
N LEU A 196 -2.04 -15.09 16.99
CA LEU A 196 -0.72 -14.48 17.05
C LEU A 196 -0.20 -14.22 18.47
N LYS A 197 -1.06 -13.76 19.39
CA LYS A 197 -0.66 -13.45 20.78
C LYS A 197 0.13 -14.58 21.45
N ARG A 198 -0.15 -15.84 21.08
CA ARG A 198 0.39 -17.02 21.77
C ARG A 198 1.78 -17.45 21.32
N TYR A 199 2.25 -17.02 20.16
CA TYR A 199 3.45 -17.60 19.55
C TYR A 199 4.38 -16.60 18.86
N ILE A 200 4.06 -15.30 18.84
CA ILE A 200 5.01 -14.29 18.38
C ILE A 200 6.15 -14.17 19.39
N ASN A 201 7.37 -14.40 18.92
CA ASN A 201 8.58 -14.11 19.69
C ASN A 201 9.01 -12.65 19.51
N ARG A 202 8.98 -12.15 18.28
CA ARG A 202 9.32 -10.77 17.93
C ARG A 202 8.75 -10.39 16.56
N PHE A 203 8.70 -9.10 16.29
CA PHE A 203 8.58 -8.58 14.93
C PHE A 203 9.96 -8.26 14.39
N TYR A 204 10.18 -8.54 13.13
CA TYR A 204 11.35 -8.10 12.37
C TYR A 204 10.88 -7.23 11.22
N GLY A 205 11.67 -6.26 10.81
CA GLY A 205 11.26 -5.40 9.69
C GLY A 205 12.36 -4.52 9.15
N VAL A 206 11.97 -3.75 8.14
CA VAL A 206 12.84 -2.81 7.44
C VAL A 206 12.20 -1.42 7.41
N ILE A 207 12.99 -0.41 7.74
CA ILE A 207 12.66 1.01 7.62
C ILE A 207 13.52 1.57 6.49
N GLN A 208 12.87 2.08 5.45
CA GLN A 208 13.52 2.82 4.38
C GLN A 208 13.80 4.25 4.84
N LEU A 209 14.99 4.73 4.50
CA LEU A 209 15.44 6.10 4.70
C LEU A 209 15.83 6.71 3.36
N LYS A 210 15.49 7.98 3.17
CA LYS A 210 16.03 8.82 2.08
C LYS A 210 16.40 10.18 2.63
N ASN A 211 17.65 10.60 2.44
CA ASN A 211 18.02 11.99 2.68
C ASN A 211 17.35 12.88 1.64
N GLN A 212 16.61 13.90 2.06
CA GLN A 212 15.90 14.81 1.15
C GLN A 212 16.69 16.12 0.90
N THR A 213 17.94 16.20 1.36
CA THR A 213 18.74 17.42 1.36
C THR A 213 20.04 17.24 0.58
N ASP A 214 20.64 18.38 0.21
CA ASP A 214 21.92 18.43 -0.48
C ASP A 214 23.14 18.22 0.44
N SER A 215 22.92 17.95 1.73
CA SER A 215 23.97 17.85 2.75
C SER A 215 23.97 16.49 3.43
N THR A 216 25.12 16.07 3.96
CA THR A 216 25.20 14.84 4.77
C THR A 216 24.37 14.96 6.05
N ILE A 217 23.63 13.90 6.38
CA ILE A 217 22.87 13.76 7.61
C ILE A 217 23.43 12.61 8.45
N VAL A 218 23.55 12.85 9.75
CA VAL A 218 23.98 11.85 10.73
C VAL A 218 22.82 11.51 11.66
N LEU A 219 22.37 10.26 11.63
CA LEU A 219 21.40 9.70 12.57
C LEU A 219 22.12 9.02 13.73
N SER A 220 21.77 9.38 14.96
CA SER A 220 22.43 8.84 16.16
C SER A 220 21.45 8.58 17.30
N ASN A 221 21.90 7.81 18.30
CA ASN A 221 21.09 7.51 19.48
C ASN A 221 20.72 8.77 20.24
N ASN A 222 19.46 8.85 20.67
CA ASN A 222 19.00 9.90 21.57
C ASN A 222 19.30 9.54 23.03
N ASN A 223 20.27 10.19 23.66
CA ASN A 223 20.64 9.84 25.05
C ASN A 223 19.51 10.11 26.07
N LEU A 224 18.45 10.83 25.68
CA LEU A 224 17.26 11.07 26.51
C LEU A 224 16.23 9.94 26.41
N SER A 225 16.30 9.12 25.36
CA SER A 225 15.44 7.95 25.16
C SER A 225 16.28 6.80 24.61
N ASN A 226 16.37 5.67 25.31
CA ASN A 226 16.97 4.44 24.78
C ASN A 226 16.14 3.80 23.64
N LEU A 227 15.44 4.62 22.85
CA LEU A 227 14.54 4.29 21.76
C LEU A 227 15.13 4.84 20.46
N SER A 228 15.22 3.99 19.46
CA SER A 228 15.42 4.42 18.07
C SER A 228 14.06 4.62 17.41
N PHE A 229 13.21 3.59 17.50
CA PHE A 229 11.85 3.59 17.00
C PHE A 229 10.93 2.89 17.99
N ALA A 230 9.65 3.24 17.99
CA ALA A 230 8.67 2.52 18.79
C ALA A 230 7.26 2.59 18.20
N LEU A 231 6.48 1.54 18.43
CA LEU A 231 5.03 1.59 18.29
C LEU A 231 4.43 2.05 19.61
N VAL A 232 3.50 3.00 19.54
CA VAL A 232 2.83 3.55 20.71
C VAL A 232 1.35 3.19 20.69
N ASN A 233 0.93 2.33 21.61
CA ASN A 233 -0.48 2.18 21.95
C ASN A 233 -0.75 3.14 23.12
N LYS A 234 -1.93 3.76 23.23
CA LYS A 234 -2.24 4.82 24.23
C LYS A 234 -1.71 4.57 25.65
N THR A 235 -1.62 3.30 26.06
CA THR A 235 -1.21 2.85 27.38
C THR A 235 0.13 2.09 27.42
N ASP A 236 0.75 1.79 26.28
CA ASP A 236 1.94 0.94 26.21
C ASP A 236 2.84 1.26 25.01
N THR A 237 4.09 0.82 25.04
CA THR A 237 5.05 1.07 23.96
C THR A 237 5.81 -0.20 23.63
N LEU A 238 5.83 -0.56 22.36
CA LEU A 238 6.65 -1.65 21.85
C LEU A 238 7.90 -1.07 21.19
N LYS A 239 9.07 -1.32 21.77
CA LYS A 239 10.33 -0.81 21.23
C LYS A 239 10.75 -1.58 20.00
N LEU A 240 11.21 -0.84 19.00
CA LEU A 240 11.87 -1.37 17.81
C LEU A 240 13.38 -1.05 17.90
N VAL A 241 14.15 -2.09 18.14
CA VAL A 241 15.60 -2.07 18.34
C VAL A 241 16.29 -2.27 17.00
N LEU A 242 17.14 -1.32 16.61
CA LEU A 242 17.92 -1.43 15.39
C LEU A 242 18.97 -2.54 15.48
N ARG A 243 19.11 -3.30 14.39
CA ARG A 243 20.25 -4.21 14.17
C ARG A 243 21.46 -3.49 13.61
N ASP A 244 21.23 -2.43 12.84
CA ASP A 244 22.28 -1.62 12.26
C ASP A 244 22.95 -0.77 13.35
N SER A 245 24.28 -0.68 13.28
CA SER A 245 25.06 0.09 14.24
C SER A 245 24.90 1.58 13.98
N LEU A 246 24.72 2.35 15.05
CA LEU A 246 24.70 3.81 15.00
C LEU A 246 26.11 4.38 15.20
N PRO A 247 26.43 5.55 14.62
CA PRO A 247 25.55 6.40 13.82
C PRO A 247 25.37 5.92 12.37
N ILE A 248 24.23 6.24 11.76
CA ILE A 248 24.02 6.11 10.31
C ILE A 248 24.41 7.43 9.67
N ILE A 249 25.21 7.38 8.60
CA ILE A 249 25.64 8.54 7.83
C ILE A 249 24.97 8.41 6.46
N LEU A 250 24.18 9.41 6.08
CA LEU A 250 23.53 9.50 4.78
C LEU A 250 24.12 10.69 4.02
N GLY A 251 24.76 10.44 2.88
CA GLY A 251 25.13 11.45 1.91
C GLY A 251 23.92 12.15 1.30
N SER A 252 24.18 13.18 0.51
CA SER A 252 23.15 13.93 -0.23
C SER A 252 22.30 12.98 -1.08
N HIS A 253 20.98 13.05 -0.93
CA HIS A 253 20.00 12.19 -1.63
C HIS A 253 20.19 10.67 -1.49
N GLU A 254 21.01 10.22 -0.53
CA GLU A 254 21.31 8.81 -0.33
C GLU A 254 20.15 8.04 0.32
N TYR A 255 20.03 6.77 -0.08
CA TYR A 255 19.11 5.80 0.50
C TYR A 255 19.81 4.87 1.48
N ALA A 256 19.09 4.48 2.53
CA ALA A 256 19.48 3.37 3.38
C ALA A 256 18.27 2.56 3.82
N TYR A 257 18.52 1.31 4.20
CA TYR A 257 17.54 0.42 4.77
C TYR A 257 18.00 -0.01 6.15
N LEU A 258 17.24 0.34 7.17
CA LEU A 258 17.50 -0.06 8.55
C LEU A 258 16.66 -1.26 8.93
N ARG A 259 17.31 -2.27 9.51
CA ARG A 259 16.68 -3.47 10.03
C ARG A 259 16.44 -3.31 11.51
N TYR A 260 15.30 -3.80 11.96
CA TYR A 260 14.96 -3.78 13.38
C TYR A 260 14.36 -5.10 13.86
N ASP A 261 14.52 -5.35 15.15
CA ASP A 261 13.72 -6.29 15.92
C ASP A 261 12.83 -5.55 16.89
N SER A 262 11.63 -6.04 17.15
CA SER A 262 10.93 -5.62 18.36
C SER A 262 11.61 -6.25 19.59
N GLU A 263 11.48 -5.58 20.74
CA GLU A 263 11.56 -6.30 22.01
C GLU A 263 10.44 -7.37 22.11
N SER A 264 10.46 -8.21 23.15
CA SER A 264 9.42 -9.22 23.33
C SER A 264 8.03 -8.57 23.33
N PRO A 265 7.15 -8.89 22.36
CA PRO A 265 5.89 -8.19 22.19
C PRO A 265 4.79 -8.75 23.10
N GLN A 266 5.07 -9.77 23.90
CA GLN A 266 4.06 -10.52 24.67
C GLN A 266 3.18 -9.63 25.55
N ARG A 267 3.78 -8.72 26.33
CA ARG A 267 3.02 -7.76 27.15
C ARG A 267 2.22 -6.78 26.29
N PHE A 268 2.82 -6.27 25.22
CA PHE A 268 2.18 -5.32 24.31
C PHE A 268 0.96 -5.95 23.62
N LEU A 269 1.09 -7.20 23.16
CA LEU A 269 0.04 -7.99 22.51
C LEU A 269 -1.11 -8.33 23.46
N GLN A 270 -0.86 -8.52 24.76
CA GLN A 270 -1.93 -8.74 25.75
C GLN A 270 -2.91 -7.57 25.83
N ASN A 271 -2.45 -6.34 25.52
CA ASN A 271 -3.28 -5.14 25.53
C ASN A 271 -4.13 -4.96 24.25
N LEU A 272 -4.02 -5.86 23.28
CA LEU A 272 -4.83 -5.84 22.05
C LEU A 272 -6.14 -6.62 22.22
N PRO A 273 -7.13 -6.45 21.33
CA PRO A 273 -8.32 -7.31 21.30
C PRO A 273 -7.99 -8.80 21.11
N GLU A 274 -8.91 -9.70 21.46
CA GLU A 274 -8.75 -11.16 21.26
C GLU A 274 -9.06 -11.62 19.82
N GLN A 275 -9.74 -10.77 19.04
CA GLN A 275 -10.07 -10.98 17.63
C GLN A 275 -9.36 -9.92 16.79
N ASP A 276 -9.11 -10.19 15.50
CA ASP A 276 -8.45 -9.26 14.59
C ASP A 276 -7.10 -8.74 15.12
N VAL A 277 -6.34 -9.63 15.76
CA VAL A 277 -5.07 -9.29 16.45
C VAL A 277 -4.09 -8.68 15.45
N TRP A 278 -3.98 -9.30 14.27
CA TRP A 278 -3.10 -8.80 13.23
C TRP A 278 -3.55 -7.45 12.69
N MET A 279 -4.83 -7.27 12.35
CA MET A 279 -5.30 -5.98 11.85
C MET A 279 -5.13 -4.87 12.89
N SER A 280 -5.26 -5.21 14.18
CA SER A 280 -4.95 -4.29 15.28
C SER A 280 -3.45 -3.93 15.30
N MET A 281 -2.55 -4.91 15.09
CA MET A 281 -1.12 -4.66 14.98
C MET A 281 -0.73 -3.88 13.72
N TYR A 282 -1.28 -4.24 12.57
CA TYR A 282 -1.07 -3.55 11.30
C TYR A 282 -1.45 -2.07 11.43
N ARG A 283 -2.62 -1.78 12.01
CA ARG A 283 -3.01 -0.39 12.33
C ARG A 283 -2.01 0.31 13.23
N LEU A 284 -1.43 -0.37 14.23
CA LEU A 284 -0.40 0.26 15.07
C LEU A 284 0.89 0.53 14.30
N PHE A 285 1.31 -0.37 13.40
CA PHE A 285 2.44 -0.13 12.50
C PHE A 285 2.15 1.08 11.59
N SER A 286 0.98 1.12 10.95
CA SER A 286 0.54 2.19 10.06
C SER A 286 0.34 3.53 10.78
N ASP A 287 -0.23 3.49 11.99
CA ASP A 287 -0.75 4.67 12.66
C ASP A 287 0.07 5.22 13.80
N SER A 288 0.98 4.43 14.34
CA SER A 288 1.55 4.74 15.66
C SER A 288 3.02 4.38 15.77
N THR A 289 3.76 4.43 14.66
CA THR A 289 5.21 4.26 14.66
C THR A 289 5.93 5.59 14.66
N PHE A 290 6.84 5.77 15.61
CA PHE A 290 7.57 7.02 15.83
C PHE A 290 9.08 6.81 15.79
N CYS A 291 9.79 7.78 15.21
CA CYS A 291 11.24 7.89 15.26
C CYS A 291 11.66 8.77 16.44
N PHE A 292 12.67 8.32 17.18
CA PHE A 292 13.24 9.01 18.34
C PHE A 292 14.74 9.31 18.18
N LEU A 293 15.33 9.00 17.02
CA LEU A 293 16.75 9.25 16.75
C LEU A 293 17.07 10.75 16.75
N LYS A 294 18.34 11.08 16.99
CA LYS A 294 18.88 12.42 16.75
C LYS A 294 19.25 12.57 15.28
N MET A 295 18.84 13.66 14.65
CA MET A 295 19.31 14.09 13.33
C MET A 295 20.31 15.21 13.51
N ASN A 296 21.56 15.02 13.07
CA ASN A 296 22.64 15.99 13.23
C ASN A 296 22.79 16.50 14.68
N GLY A 297 22.61 15.58 15.64
CA GLY A 297 22.70 15.88 17.07
C GLY A 297 21.43 16.49 17.70
N ILE A 298 20.39 16.78 16.91
CA ILE A 298 19.12 17.33 17.39
C ILE A 298 18.12 16.19 17.61
N PRO A 299 17.56 16.01 18.82
CA PRO A 299 16.51 15.02 19.06
C PRO A 299 15.31 15.26 18.15
N THR A 300 14.86 14.20 17.49
CA THR A 300 13.62 14.22 16.70
C THR A 300 12.57 13.37 17.37
N ASN A 301 11.31 13.73 17.18
CA ASN A 301 10.17 12.92 17.57
C ASN A 301 9.03 13.16 16.59
N PHE A 302 8.90 12.26 15.62
CA PHE A 302 7.88 12.36 14.60
C PHE A 302 7.41 10.97 14.20
N ARG A 303 6.15 10.91 13.75
CA ARG A 303 5.54 9.72 13.20
C ARG A 303 6.12 9.45 11.81
N ILE A 304 6.47 8.21 11.52
CA ILE A 304 7.02 7.81 10.22
C ILE A 304 5.95 7.22 9.31
N LEU A 305 6.15 7.35 8.00
CA LEU A 305 5.25 6.78 6.99
C LEU A 305 5.20 5.25 7.10
N HIS A 306 4.12 4.67 6.61
CA HIS A 306 3.97 3.24 6.41
C HIS A 306 3.72 2.98 4.92
N ASN A 307 4.50 2.05 4.35
CA ASN A 307 4.36 1.64 2.97
C ASN A 307 3.17 0.68 2.82
N ASP A 308 1.99 1.25 2.59
CA ASP A 308 0.75 0.50 2.38
C ASP A 308 0.71 -0.25 1.04
N ALA A 309 1.69 -0.06 0.15
CA ALA A 309 1.77 -0.81 -1.11
C ALA A 309 2.22 -2.27 -0.89
N THR A 310 2.78 -2.59 0.27
CA THR A 310 3.10 -3.98 0.66
C THR A 310 1.83 -4.67 1.16
N ILE A 311 1.10 -5.33 0.25
CA ILE A 311 -0.22 -5.94 0.51
C ILE A 311 -0.18 -7.26 1.31
N PHE A 312 1.00 -7.76 1.65
CA PHE A 312 1.18 -9.03 2.36
C PHE A 312 2.26 -8.94 3.43
N SER A 313 2.20 -9.86 4.38
CA SER A 313 3.20 -10.03 5.44
C SER A 313 3.61 -11.49 5.54
N TYR A 314 4.66 -11.75 6.30
CA TYR A 314 5.18 -13.11 6.45
C TYR A 314 5.19 -13.53 7.92
N ILE A 315 4.85 -14.79 8.15
CA ILE A 315 5.20 -15.51 9.37
C ILE A 315 6.43 -16.36 9.05
N THR A 316 7.46 -16.25 9.87
CA THR A 316 8.73 -16.97 9.69
C THR A 316 9.23 -17.49 11.03
N VAL A 317 10.10 -18.50 10.98
CA VAL A 317 10.85 -18.94 12.16
C VAL A 317 12.11 -18.11 12.36
N ASP A 318 12.71 -18.22 13.54
CA ASP A 318 13.90 -17.48 13.91
C ASP A 318 15.14 -18.09 13.24
N SER A 319 15.50 -17.59 12.05
CA SER A 319 16.78 -17.96 11.44
C SER A 319 17.74 -16.79 11.49
N GLU A 320 18.89 -17.00 12.14
CA GLU A 320 20.00 -16.03 12.21
C GLU A 320 20.46 -15.52 10.82
N THR A 321 20.09 -16.23 9.75
CA THR A 321 20.49 -15.99 8.36
C THR A 321 19.54 -15.12 7.53
N GLN A 322 18.41 -14.63 8.06
CA GLN A 322 17.44 -13.81 7.30
C GLN A 322 18.03 -12.43 6.96
N LYS A 323 18.81 -12.37 5.88
CA LYS A 323 19.44 -11.13 5.43
C LYS A 323 18.45 -10.20 4.74
N TYR A 324 17.52 -10.68 3.90
CA TYR A 324 16.63 -9.78 3.15
C TYR A 324 15.23 -10.32 2.79
N ILE A 325 15.00 -11.64 2.73
CA ILE A 325 13.71 -12.22 2.32
C ILE A 325 13.49 -13.56 3.07
N PRO A 326 12.29 -13.82 3.62
CA PRO A 326 11.94 -15.14 4.12
C PRO A 326 11.92 -16.13 2.95
N GLY A 327 12.82 -17.12 2.97
CA GLY A 327 12.83 -18.21 1.99
C GLY A 327 11.76 -19.26 2.28
N ASP A 328 12.00 -20.52 1.91
CA ASP A 328 11.13 -21.71 2.06
C ASP A 328 10.63 -21.99 3.50
N LYS A 329 11.04 -21.20 4.49
CA LYS A 329 10.67 -21.30 5.90
C LYS A 329 9.70 -20.21 6.34
N SER A 330 8.83 -19.80 5.44
CA SER A 330 7.87 -18.73 5.71
C SER A 330 6.49 -19.04 5.15
N LYS A 331 5.49 -18.44 5.80
CA LYS A 331 4.11 -18.41 5.35
C LYS A 331 3.76 -16.97 4.99
N ILE A 332 3.26 -16.76 3.79
CA ILE A 332 2.66 -15.49 3.38
C ILE A 332 1.25 -15.42 3.96
N PHE A 333 0.82 -14.23 4.35
CA PHE A 333 -0.56 -13.95 4.68
C PHE A 333 -0.90 -12.50 4.33
N TYR A 334 -2.20 -12.23 4.19
CA TYR A 334 -2.70 -10.95 3.71
C TYR A 334 -3.50 -10.24 4.80
N ASN A 335 -3.61 -8.91 4.70
CA ASN A 335 -4.51 -8.13 5.55
C ASN A 335 -5.96 -8.57 5.32
N ASN A 336 -6.83 -8.45 6.34
CA ASN A 336 -8.23 -8.82 6.20
C ASN A 336 -8.86 -8.13 4.99
N LYS A 337 -9.68 -8.88 4.25
CA LYS A 337 -10.35 -8.47 3.00
C LYS A 337 -9.43 -8.28 1.79
N VAL A 338 -8.11 -8.31 1.93
CA VAL A 338 -7.24 -8.48 0.75
C VAL A 338 -7.40 -9.92 0.29
N HIS A 339 -8.05 -10.12 -0.86
CA HIS A 339 -8.35 -11.47 -1.34
C HIS A 339 -7.08 -12.16 -1.81
N ASP A 340 -6.74 -13.22 -1.09
CA ASP A 340 -5.69 -14.17 -1.43
C ASP A 340 -5.92 -14.74 -2.83
N LYS A 341 -5.00 -14.37 -3.73
CA LYS A 341 -4.62 -15.26 -4.80
C LYS A 341 -3.10 -15.30 -4.71
N ASP A 342 -2.52 -16.40 -4.26
CA ASP A 342 -1.06 -16.64 -4.24
C ASP A 342 -0.35 -16.17 -5.52
N LEU A 343 -1.04 -16.10 -6.68
CA LEU A 343 -0.55 -15.57 -7.95
C LEU A 343 -0.44 -14.04 -8.04
N ARG A 344 -1.28 -13.26 -7.34
CA ARG A 344 -1.36 -11.79 -7.40
C ARG A 344 -0.08 -11.14 -6.87
N GLY A 345 0.40 -11.55 -5.69
CA GLY A 345 1.62 -11.00 -5.08
C GLY A 345 2.90 -11.19 -5.93
N TYR A 346 3.01 -12.28 -6.68
CA TYR A 346 4.10 -12.52 -7.63
C TYR A 346 3.95 -11.69 -8.91
N ARG A 347 2.71 -11.56 -9.41
CA ARG A 347 2.35 -10.76 -10.59
C ARG A 347 2.52 -9.25 -10.37
N PHE A 348 2.22 -8.75 -9.18
CA PHE A 348 2.32 -7.33 -8.81
C PHE A 348 3.76 -6.78 -8.84
N ARG A 349 4.78 -7.63 -8.68
CA ARG A 349 6.17 -7.17 -8.58
C ARG A 349 6.93 -7.11 -9.90
N GLY A 350 6.34 -7.56 -11.02
CA GLY A 350 6.99 -7.50 -12.33
C GLY A 350 8.44 -8.02 -12.31
N TRP A 351 8.64 -9.23 -11.80
CA TRP A 351 9.88 -10.00 -12.00
C TRP A 351 9.62 -11.12 -12.99
#